data_AF-A0AAJ4SFC3-F1
#
_entry.id   AF-A0AAJ4SFC3-F1
#
_cell.length_a   1.000
_cell.length_b   1.000
_cell.length_c   1.000
_cell.angle_alpha   90.00
_cell.angle_beta   90.00
_cell.angle_gamma   90.00
#
_symmetry.space_group_name_H-M   'P 1'
#
loop_
_entity.id
_entity.type
_entity.pdbx_description
1 polymer ?
#
loop_
_entity_poly.entity_id
_entity_poly.type
_entity_poly.pdbx_seq_one_letter_code
_entity_poly.pdbx_strand_id
1 'polypeptide(L)' 'PNKDESDPSSDQPTDKDGDGKPDIETPKDTDGDGITDKDDNDIDGDGVSNEDEKLIGTDPNNPDTDGNG' A
#
# COMPACT_ATOMS: atom_id res chain seq x y z
N PRO A 1 14.41 -17.14 -9.42
CA PRO A 1 14.89 -15.90 -8.80
C PRO A 1 13.71 -15.13 -8.23
N ASN A 2 13.44 -15.34 -6.95
CA ASN A 2 12.53 -14.53 -6.14
C ASN A 2 13.14 -13.15 -6.05
N LYS A 3 12.52 -12.17 -6.71
CA LYS A 3 13.09 -10.83 -6.78
C LYS A 3 12.66 -9.94 -5.62
N ASP A 4 11.73 -10.41 -4.77
CA ASP A 4 11.25 -9.69 -3.57
C ASP A 4 10.79 -10.64 -2.45
N GLU A 5 11.48 -11.77 -2.21
CA GLU A 5 11.31 -12.51 -0.94
C GLU A 5 11.89 -11.66 0.20
N SER A 6 11.05 -10.84 0.83
CA SER A 6 11.51 -9.91 1.88
C SER A 6 11.82 -10.61 3.21
N ASP A 7 11.51 -11.90 3.35
CA ASP A 7 11.90 -12.70 4.53
C ASP A 7 12.49 -14.08 4.15
N PRO A 8 13.81 -14.27 4.24
CA PRO A 8 14.45 -15.58 4.00
C PRO A 8 14.15 -16.62 5.09
N SER A 9 13.35 -16.27 6.11
CA SER A 9 12.99 -17.10 7.27
C SER A 9 11.54 -17.61 7.21
N SER A 10 10.75 -17.17 6.22
CA SER A 10 9.34 -17.52 6.07
C SER A 10 9.15 -18.44 4.86
N ASP A 11 8.43 -19.55 5.04
CA ASP A 11 7.96 -20.42 3.95
C ASP A 11 6.71 -19.85 3.25
N GLN A 12 6.15 -18.75 3.76
CA GLN A 12 5.01 -18.06 3.13
C GLN A 12 5.49 -16.88 2.29
N PRO A 13 4.93 -16.69 1.08
CA PRO A 13 5.17 -15.49 0.31
C PRO A 13 4.78 -14.24 1.12
N THR A 14 5.52 -13.14 0.94
CA THR A 14 5.14 -11.88 1.55
C THR A 14 3.87 -11.36 0.90
N ASP A 15 2.93 -10.97 1.75
CA ASP A 15 1.61 -10.40 1.46
C ASP A 15 1.52 -9.18 2.38
N LYS A 16 2.15 -8.08 1.96
CA LYS A 16 2.24 -6.86 2.79
C LYS A 16 0.92 -6.10 2.84
N ASP A 17 0.14 -6.22 1.78
CA ASP A 17 -1.15 -5.56 1.60
C ASP A 17 -2.32 -6.37 2.17
N GLY A 18 -2.12 -7.65 2.46
CA GLY A 18 -3.13 -8.49 3.11
C GLY A 18 -4.24 -8.96 2.15
N ASP A 19 -4.02 -8.87 0.84
CA ASP A 19 -5.00 -9.20 -0.20
C ASP A 19 -5.15 -10.73 -0.41
N GLY A 20 -4.33 -11.51 0.29
CA GLY A 20 -4.30 -12.97 0.22
C GLY A 20 -3.54 -13.51 -0.99
N LYS A 21 -2.81 -12.66 -1.71
CA LYS A 21 -1.91 -13.03 -2.80
C LYS A 21 -0.47 -12.58 -2.51
N PRO A 22 0.51 -13.21 -3.17
CA PRO A 22 1.91 -12.81 -3.02
C PRO A 22 2.21 -11.44 -3.63
N ASP A 23 2.99 -10.59 -2.92
CA ASP A 23 3.54 -9.30 -3.40
C ASP A 23 4.22 -9.41 -4.79
N ILE A 24 4.75 -10.59 -5.14
CA ILE A 24 5.45 -10.83 -6.41
C ILE A 24 4.49 -10.99 -7.60
N GLU A 25 3.21 -11.28 -7.35
CA GLU A 25 2.19 -11.49 -8.37
C GLU A 25 1.20 -10.32 -8.44
N THR A 26 1.08 -9.51 -7.39
CA THR A 26 0.11 -8.41 -7.29
C THR A 26 0.76 -7.02 -7.41
N PRO A 27 0.07 -6.06 -8.03
CA PRO A 27 0.44 -4.66 -7.91
C PRO A 27 0.21 -4.20 -6.47
N LYS A 28 1.07 -3.31 -5.97
CA LYS A 28 0.99 -2.72 -4.62
C LYS A 28 -0.42 -2.17 -4.33
N ASP A 29 -0.93 -2.49 -3.16
CA ASP A 29 -2.20 -2.04 -2.58
C ASP A 29 -1.88 -1.60 -1.14
N THR A 30 -1.80 -0.29 -0.86
CA THR A 30 -1.17 0.19 0.38
C THR A 30 -2.11 0.11 1.59
N ASP A 31 -3.42 0.21 1.38
CA ASP A 31 -4.43 0.16 2.43
C ASP A 31 -5.16 -1.21 2.52
N GLY A 32 -4.97 -2.08 1.53
CA GLY A 32 -5.54 -3.42 1.49
C GLY A 32 -7.04 -3.43 1.22
N ASP A 33 -7.60 -2.39 0.60
CA ASP A 33 -9.04 -2.32 0.27
C ASP A 33 -9.41 -3.16 -0.97
N GLY A 34 -8.40 -3.69 -1.68
CA GLY A 34 -8.52 -4.50 -2.89
C GLY A 34 -8.44 -3.68 -4.19
N ILE A 35 -8.17 -2.38 -4.10
CA ILE A 35 -7.87 -1.47 -5.20
C ILE A 35 -6.36 -1.20 -5.19
N THR A 36 -5.68 -1.57 -6.26
CA THR A 36 -4.23 -1.35 -6.37
C THR A 36 -3.90 0.15 -6.36
N ASP A 37 -2.76 0.57 -5.78
CA ASP A 37 -2.29 1.96 -5.66
C ASP A 37 -2.43 2.79 -6.96
N LYS A 38 -2.26 2.14 -8.11
CA LYS A 38 -2.33 2.77 -9.44
C LYS A 38 -3.74 3.19 -9.86
N ASP A 39 -4.76 2.51 -9.32
CA ASP A 39 -6.18 2.69 -9.63
C ASP A 39 -6.94 3.24 -8.41
N ASP A 40 -6.25 3.41 -7.28
CA ASP A 40 -6.79 3.92 -6.05
C ASP A 40 -6.73 5.46 -6.01
N ASN A 41 -7.77 6.08 -5.46
CA ASN A 41 -7.85 7.51 -5.23
C ASN A 41 -7.49 7.90 -3.79
N ASP A 42 -7.31 6.95 -2.88
CA ASP A 42 -6.98 7.12 -1.45
C ASP A 42 -6.03 5.99 -1.05
N ILE A 43 -4.80 6.03 -1.58
CA ILE A 43 -3.85 4.89 -1.59
C ILE A 43 -3.61 4.33 -0.18
N ASP A 44 -3.57 5.19 0.84
CA ASP A 44 -3.28 4.79 2.22
C ASP A 44 -4.52 4.67 3.10
N GLY A 45 -5.71 4.88 2.54
CA GLY A 45 -6.99 4.66 3.18
C GLY A 45 -7.24 5.54 4.39
N ASP A 46 -6.57 6.69 4.50
CA ASP A 46 -6.72 7.60 5.64
C ASP A 46 -7.94 8.53 5.51
N GLY A 47 -8.62 8.48 4.36
CA GLY A 47 -9.83 9.22 4.05
C GLY A 47 -9.57 10.55 3.35
N VAL A 48 -8.33 10.83 2.94
CA VAL A 48 -7.94 11.97 2.10
C VAL A 48 -7.53 11.46 0.73
N SER A 49 -8.06 12.07 -0.34
CA SER A 49 -7.70 11.61 -1.68
C SER A 49 -6.25 11.96 -2.04
N ASN A 50 -5.61 11.10 -2.84
CA ASN A 50 -4.27 11.30 -3.38
C ASN A 50 -4.09 12.66 -4.07
N GLU A 51 -5.16 13.15 -4.72
CA GLU A 51 -5.18 14.48 -5.35
C GLU A 51 -5.17 15.60 -4.33
N ASP A 52 -5.98 15.49 -3.28
CA ASP A 52 -6.06 16.47 -2.19
C ASP A 52 -4.75 16.51 -1.42
N GLU A 53 -4.17 15.36 -1.08
CA GLU A 53 -2.89 15.23 -0.42
C GLU A 53 -1.76 15.87 -1.20
N LYS A 54 -1.70 15.61 -2.50
CA LYS A 54 -0.75 16.25 -3.40
C LYS A 54 -0.97 17.77 -3.48
N LEU A 55 -2.19 18.24 -3.28
CA LEU A 55 -2.54 19.66 -3.26
C LEU A 55 -2.09 20.34 -1.95
N ILE A 56 -2.22 19.66 -0.81
CA ILE A 56 -1.79 20.14 0.51
C ILE A 56 -0.31 19.86 0.80
N GLY A 57 0.34 19.05 -0.03
CA GLY A 57 1.76 18.69 0.06
C GLY A 57 2.05 17.57 1.07
N THR A 58 1.07 16.72 1.36
CA THR A 58 1.26 15.47 2.11
C THR A 58 1.65 14.33 1.16
N ASP A 59 1.98 13.17 1.73
CA ASP A 59 2.44 12.00 0.97
C ASP A 59 1.27 11.04 0.78
N PRO A 60 0.81 10.79 -0.47
CA PRO A 60 -0.28 9.86 -0.76
C PRO A 60 -0.04 8.39 -0.47
N ASN A 61 0.96 8.07 0.34
CA ASN A 61 1.23 6.71 0.80
C ASN A 61 1.44 6.70 2.31
N ASN A 62 1.08 7.79 2.98
CA ASN A 62 1.29 8.00 4.39
C ASN A 62 -0.06 7.97 5.10
N PRO A 63 -0.43 6.85 5.76
CA PRO A 63 -1.73 6.63 6.41
C PRO A 63 -1.99 7.52 7.64
N ASP A 64 -1.23 8.60 7.80
CA ASP A 64 -1.28 9.59 8.86
C ASP A 64 -1.07 10.99 8.24
N THR A 65 -1.97 11.40 7.32
CA THR A 65 -1.92 12.73 6.68
C THR A 65 -2.00 13.88 7.69
N ASP A 66 -2.75 13.71 8.78
CA ASP A 66 -2.97 14.76 9.78
C ASP A 66 -2.07 14.66 11.03
N GLY A 67 -1.18 13.66 11.08
CA GLY A 67 -0.15 13.53 12.13
C GLY A 67 -0.72 13.23 13.51
N ASN A 68 -1.88 12.57 13.58
CA ASN A 68 -2.69 12.46 14.79
C ASN A 68 -2.56 11.12 15.55
N GLY A 69 -1.60 10.27 15.14
CA GLY A 69 -1.30 8.91 15.65
C GLY A 69 -1.72 8.54 17.07
#